data_AF-A0A2D5ESC9-F1
#
_entry.id   AF-A0A2D5ESC9-F1
#
_cell.length_a   1.000
_cell.length_b   1.000
_cell.length_c   1.000
_cell.angle_alpha   90.00
_cell.angle_beta   90.00
_cell.angle_gamma   90.00
#
_symmetry.space_group_name_H-M   'P 1'
#
loop_
_entity.id
_entity.type
_entity.pdbx_description
1 polymer ?
#
loop_
_entity_poly.entity_id
_entity_poly.type
_entity_poly.pdbx_seq_one_letter_code
_entity_poly.pdbx_strand_id
1 'polypeptide(L)'
;MERIGELAALATAFCWVGSALFFAAAGERVGSLVVNLVRLVFAIVFLAALTTLTRGQPLPLDASAHAWAWLALSGLVGFAFGDLCLFRAFIDLGPRLATLVMSLAPPVAAVCGWWWLGERLDALDLVGMAL
;
A
#
# COMPACT_ATOMS: atom_id res chain seq x y z
N MET A 1 0.71 -17.27 21.45
CA MET A 1 1.26 -16.33 20.43
C MET A 1 0.84 -16.70 19.01
N GLU A 2 -0.03 -17.69 18.78
CA GLU A 2 -0.29 -18.24 17.43
C GLU A 2 -1.30 -17.46 16.56
N ARG A 3 -1.99 -16.42 17.05
CA ARG A 3 -3.03 -15.70 16.27
C ARG A 3 -2.80 -14.19 16.11
N ILE A 4 -1.61 -13.70 16.43
CA ILE A 4 -1.30 -12.26 16.32
C ILE A 4 -1.43 -11.80 14.86
N GLY A 5 -1.00 -12.64 13.90
CA GLY A 5 -1.13 -12.35 12.47
C GLY A 5 -2.58 -12.25 12.01
N GLU A 6 -3.44 -13.18 12.42
CA GLU A 6 -4.88 -13.16 12.09
C GLU A 6 -5.57 -11.90 12.65
N LEU A 7 -5.30 -11.57 13.92
CA LEU A 7 -5.84 -10.36 14.55
C LEU A 7 -5.32 -9.09 13.87
N ALA A 8 -4.04 -9.05 13.49
CA ALA A 8 -3.45 -7.94 12.76
C ALA A 8 -4.06 -7.80 11.35
N ALA A 9 -4.36 -8.90 10.68
CA ALA A 9 -5.03 -8.90 9.38
C ALA A 9 -6.46 -8.34 9.48
N LEU A 10 -7.23 -8.77 10.47
CA LEU A 10 -8.59 -8.23 10.72
C LEU A 10 -8.55 -6.75 11.09
N ALA A 11 -7.62 -6.33 11.95
CA ALA A 11 -7.43 -4.92 12.29
C ALA A 11 -7.06 -4.09 11.06
N THR A 12 -6.17 -4.62 10.21
CA THR A 12 -5.79 -3.98 8.94
C THR A 12 -6.97 -3.83 8.01
N ALA A 13 -7.81 -4.87 7.87
CA ALA A 13 -9.02 -4.80 7.05
C ALA A 13 -9.98 -3.71 7.54
N PHE A 14 -10.19 -3.60 8.86
CA PHE A 14 -10.99 -2.53 9.43
C PHE A 14 -10.41 -1.13 9.15
N CYS A 15 -9.09 -0.97 9.35
CA CYS A 15 -8.39 0.27 9.02
C CYS A 15 -8.50 0.63 7.54
N TRP A 16 -8.37 -0.34 6.65
CA TRP A 16 -8.49 -0.13 5.20
C TRP A 16 -9.87 0.35 4.79
N VAL A 17 -10.94 -0.26 5.30
CA VAL A 17 -12.32 0.20 5.05
C VAL A 17 -12.50 1.65 5.50
N GLY A 18 -12.10 1.98 6.72
CA GLY A 18 -12.17 3.36 7.23
C GLY A 18 -11.37 4.34 6.38
N SER A 19 -10.14 3.96 6.01
CA SER A 19 -9.26 4.80 5.21
C SER A 19 -9.81 5.09 3.81
N ALA A 20 -10.43 4.11 3.14
CA ALA A 20 -11.03 4.30 1.83
C ALA A 20 -12.18 5.31 1.87
N LEU A 21 -13.02 5.25 2.91
CA LEU A 21 -14.10 6.22 3.11
C LEU A 21 -13.55 7.63 3.38
N PHE A 22 -12.55 7.76 4.25
CA PHE A 22 -11.95 9.06 4.57
C PHE A 22 -11.18 9.67 3.40
N PHE A 23 -10.44 8.86 2.64
CA PHE A 23 -9.70 9.33 1.48
C PHE A 23 -10.61 9.72 0.32
N ALA A 24 -11.74 9.02 0.12
CA ALA A 24 -12.74 9.45 -0.84
C ALA A 24 -13.35 10.80 -0.43
N ALA A 25 -13.83 10.91 0.82
CA ALA A 25 -14.45 12.14 1.31
C ALA A 25 -13.48 13.34 1.32
N ALA A 26 -12.20 13.11 1.65
CA ALA A 26 -11.17 14.14 1.56
C ALA A 26 -10.84 14.47 0.10
N GLY A 27 -10.73 13.44 -0.76
CA GLY A 27 -10.43 13.57 -2.18
C GLY A 27 -11.47 14.37 -2.94
N GLU A 28 -12.75 14.19 -2.64
CA GLU A 28 -13.85 15.00 -3.20
C GLU A 28 -13.73 16.49 -2.83
N ARG A 29 -13.18 16.81 -1.65
CA ARG A 29 -13.08 18.19 -1.13
C ARG A 29 -11.85 18.94 -1.63
N VAL A 30 -10.69 18.27 -1.67
CA VAL A 30 -9.39 18.93 -1.95
C VAL A 30 -8.63 18.32 -3.13
N GLY A 31 -9.15 17.27 -3.75
CA GLY A 31 -8.53 16.56 -4.87
C GLY A 31 -7.58 15.44 -4.45
N SER A 32 -7.45 14.41 -5.31
CA SER A 32 -6.63 13.22 -5.05
C SER A 32 -5.14 13.52 -4.88
N LEU A 33 -4.59 14.46 -5.66
CA LEU A 33 -3.18 14.85 -5.56
C LEU A 33 -2.84 15.46 -4.20
N VAL A 34 -3.67 16.38 -3.70
CA VAL A 34 -3.44 17.05 -2.42
C VAL A 34 -3.53 16.04 -1.28
N VAL A 35 -4.52 15.15 -1.29
CA VAL A 35 -4.64 14.06 -0.31
C VAL A 35 -3.39 13.18 -0.32
N ASN A 36 -2.90 12.81 -1.51
CA ASN A 36 -1.70 11.97 -1.64
C ASN A 36 -0.45 12.65 -1.06
N LEU A 37 -0.24 13.93 -1.36
CA LEU A 37 0.89 14.70 -0.86
C LEU A 37 0.86 14.86 0.66
N VAL A 38 -0.30 15.19 1.23
CA VAL A 38 -0.47 15.29 2.70
C VAL A 38 -0.18 13.94 3.35
N ARG A 39 -0.69 12.84 2.78
CA ARG A 39 -0.43 11.48 3.28
C ARG A 39 1.07 11.16 3.30
N LEU A 40 1.80 11.55 2.24
CA LEU A 40 3.24 11.33 2.14
C LEU A 40 4.04 12.12 3.18
N VAL A 41 3.63 13.35 3.51
CA VAL A 41 4.25 14.12 4.60
C VAL A 41 4.13 13.37 5.93
N PHE A 42 2.94 12.89 6.27
CA PHE A 42 2.73 12.08 7.47
C PHE A 42 3.52 10.76 7.42
N ALA A 43 3.58 10.11 6.27
CA ALA A 43 4.35 8.88 6.10
C ALA A 43 5.84 9.11 6.39
N ILE A 44 6.43 10.19 5.90
CA ILE A 44 7.84 10.55 6.18
C ILE A 44 8.04 10.81 7.67
N VAL A 45 7.14 11.56 8.33
CA VAL A 45 7.24 11.85 9.77
C VAL A 45 7.15 10.58 10.60
N PHE A 46 6.17 9.71 10.34
CA PHE A 46 6.03 8.46 11.07
C PHE A 46 7.17 7.48 10.81
N LEU A 47 7.65 7.40 9.57
CA LEU A 47 8.79 6.56 9.22
C LEU A 47 10.06 7.05 9.93
N ALA A 48 10.34 8.35 9.88
CA ALA A 48 11.51 8.93 10.54
C ALA A 48 11.48 8.75 12.07
N ALA A 49 10.30 8.91 12.68
CA ALA A 49 10.11 8.64 14.11
C ALA A 49 10.38 7.16 14.43
N LEU A 50 9.80 6.24 13.66
CA LEU A 50 9.97 4.80 13.85
C LEU A 50 11.43 4.37 13.68
N THR A 51 12.12 4.84 12.64
CA THR A 51 13.53 4.50 12.42
C THR A 51 14.45 5.14 13.45
N THR A 52 14.10 6.33 13.97
CA THR A 52 14.83 6.91 15.11
C THR A 52 14.70 6.04 16.35
N LEU A 53 13.48 5.57 16.66
CA LEU A 53 13.24 4.73 17.84
C LEU A 53 13.85 3.33 17.73
N THR A 54 13.92 2.76 16.53
CA THR A 54 14.36 1.37 16.32
C THR A 54 15.84 1.25 15.91
N ARG A 55 16.36 2.22 15.16
CA ARG A 55 17.73 2.22 14.61
C ARG A 55 18.60 3.37 15.12
N GLY A 56 18.02 4.35 15.84
CA GLY A 56 18.75 5.56 16.26
C GLY A 56 19.02 6.55 15.12
N GLN A 57 18.45 6.34 13.93
CA GLN A 57 18.69 7.16 12.75
C GLN A 57 17.36 7.52 12.06
N PRO A 58 17.05 8.83 11.87
CA PRO A 58 15.79 9.26 11.26
C PRO A 58 15.72 9.00 9.75
N LEU A 59 16.87 8.91 9.08
CA LEU A 59 16.98 8.68 7.64
C LEU A 59 17.95 7.53 7.38
N PRO A 60 17.72 6.73 6.32
CA PRO A 60 18.58 5.60 5.96
C PRO A 60 19.85 6.09 5.23
N LEU A 61 20.71 6.82 5.95
CA LEU A 61 21.97 7.35 5.43
C LEU A 61 23.04 6.27 5.26
N ASP A 62 22.83 5.11 5.88
CA ASP A 62 23.62 3.88 5.79
C ASP A 62 23.29 3.04 4.54
N ALA A 63 22.19 3.35 3.83
CA ALA A 63 21.75 2.57 2.69
C ALA A 63 22.63 2.82 1.44
N SER A 64 22.89 1.74 0.69
CA SER A 64 23.65 1.82 -0.56
C SER A 64 22.91 2.61 -1.64
N ALA A 65 23.65 3.16 -2.61
CA ALA A 65 23.05 3.84 -3.78
C ALA A 65 22.07 2.94 -4.54
N HIS A 66 22.33 1.62 -4.57
CA HIS A 66 21.43 0.64 -5.18
C HIS A 66 20.10 0.53 -4.43
N ALA A 67 20.13 0.48 -3.10
CA ALA A 67 18.92 0.46 -2.28
C ALA A 67 18.10 1.76 -2.43
N TRP A 68 18.78 2.90 -2.48
CA TRP A 68 18.14 4.20 -2.74
C TRP A 68 17.47 4.26 -4.11
N ALA A 69 18.11 3.71 -5.16
CA ALA A 69 17.54 3.67 -6.50
C ALA A 69 16.23 2.85 -6.54
N TRP A 70 16.22 1.66 -5.95
CA TRP A 70 15.02 0.83 -5.87
C TRP A 70 13.94 1.45 -4.98
N LEU A 71 14.31 2.05 -3.85
CA LEU A 71 13.36 2.72 -2.96
C LEU A 71 12.69 3.90 -3.67
N ALA A 72 13.45 4.71 -4.39
CA ALA A 72 12.94 5.84 -5.16
C ALA A 72 12.01 5.38 -6.29
N LEU A 73 12.41 4.34 -7.04
CA LEU A 73 11.58 3.77 -8.11
C LEU A 73 10.28 3.19 -7.57
N SER A 74 10.36 2.40 -6.50
CA SER A 74 9.20 1.83 -5.82
C SER A 74 8.27 2.92 -5.28
N GLY A 75 8.82 3.97 -4.68
CA GLY A 75 8.05 5.11 -4.18
C GLY A 75 7.34 5.87 -5.30
N LEU A 76 7.99 6.03 -6.46
CA LEU A 76 7.38 6.68 -7.62
C LEU A 76 6.23 5.83 -8.19
N VAL A 77 6.44 4.53 -8.38
CA VAL A 77 5.41 3.65 -8.96
C VAL A 77 4.26 3.43 -7.98
N GLY A 78 4.55 3.08 -6.73
CA GLY A 78 3.53 2.79 -5.73
C GLY A 78 2.86 4.05 -5.19
N PHE A 79 3.65 4.94 -4.59
CA PHE A 79 3.08 6.07 -3.84
C PHE A 79 2.75 7.29 -4.68
N ALA A 80 3.49 7.56 -5.76
CA ALA A 80 3.12 8.64 -6.66
C ALA A 80 1.99 8.15 -7.57
N PHE A 81 2.28 7.25 -8.51
CA PHE A 81 1.30 6.86 -9.53
C PHE A 81 0.18 5.96 -9.00
N GLY A 82 0.52 4.88 -8.29
CA GLY A 82 -0.46 3.92 -7.79
C GLY A 82 -1.51 4.59 -6.91
N ASP A 83 -1.07 5.35 -5.91
CA ASP A 83 -2.01 6.00 -4.99
C ASP A 83 -2.77 7.18 -5.61
N LEU A 84 -2.19 7.94 -6.54
CA LEU A 84 -2.93 8.95 -7.29
C LEU A 84 -4.09 8.32 -8.06
N CYS A 85 -3.82 7.20 -8.75
CA CYS A 85 -4.83 6.44 -9.48
C CYS A 85 -5.89 5.88 -8.53
N LEU A 86 -5.48 5.31 -7.39
CA LEU A 86 -6.41 4.76 -6.40
C LEU A 86 -7.32 5.85 -5.81
N PHE A 87 -6.74 6.96 -5.36
CA PHE A 87 -7.51 8.08 -4.81
C PHE A 87 -8.40 8.74 -5.85
N ARG A 88 -7.96 8.77 -7.10
CA ARG A 88 -8.81 9.21 -8.20
C ARG A 88 -9.98 8.25 -8.44
N ALA A 89 -9.73 6.94 -8.40
CA ALA A 89 -10.78 5.92 -8.51
C ALA A 89 -11.78 6.00 -7.35
N PHE A 90 -11.34 6.36 -6.14
CA PHE A 90 -12.26 6.63 -5.02
C PHE A 90 -13.21 7.80 -5.29
N ILE A 91 -12.75 8.84 -5.97
CA ILE A 91 -13.59 9.99 -6.34
C ILE A 91 -14.51 9.64 -7.52
N ASP A 92 -13.98 8.96 -8.55
CA ASP A 92 -14.71 8.73 -9.80
C ASP A 92 -15.71 7.56 -9.71
N LEU A 93 -15.36 6.48 -9.00
CA LEU A 93 -16.16 5.24 -8.90
C LEU A 93 -16.79 5.05 -7.50
N GLY A 94 -16.33 5.82 -6.52
CA GLY A 94 -16.66 5.64 -5.11
C GLY A 94 -15.83 4.55 -4.41
N PRO A 95 -15.72 4.60 -3.06
CA PRO A 95 -14.93 3.64 -2.26
C PRO A 95 -15.29 2.18 -2.50
N ARG A 96 -16.58 1.88 -2.67
CA ARG A 96 -17.09 0.51 -2.77
C ARG A 96 -16.61 -0.19 -4.04
N LEU A 97 -16.79 0.43 -5.20
CA LEU A 97 -16.39 -0.16 -6.48
C LEU A 97 -14.87 -0.16 -6.64
N ALA A 98 -14.19 0.92 -6.22
CA ALA A 98 -12.73 0.98 -6.26
C ALA A 98 -12.09 -0.12 -5.40
N THR A 99 -12.60 -0.36 -4.19
CA THR A 99 -12.08 -1.43 -3.31
C THR A 99 -12.39 -2.83 -3.87
N LEU A 100 -13.55 -3.01 -4.53
CA LEU A 100 -13.87 -4.25 -5.23
C LEU A 100 -12.88 -4.53 -6.37
N VAL A 101 -12.52 -3.51 -7.16
CA VAL A 101 -11.50 -3.66 -8.21
C VAL A 101 -10.13 -3.94 -7.60
N MET A 102 -9.79 -3.30 -6.48
CA MET A 102 -8.54 -3.57 -5.74
C MET A 102 -8.43 -5.00 -5.21
N SER A 103 -9.53 -5.75 -5.04
CA SER A 103 -9.43 -7.17 -4.63
C SER A 103 -8.82 -8.06 -5.72
N LEU A 104 -8.62 -7.54 -6.93
CA LEU A 104 -7.85 -8.19 -8.00
C LEU A 104 -6.33 -7.97 -7.85
N ALA A 105 -5.88 -7.16 -6.89
CA ALA A 105 -4.46 -6.92 -6.68
C ALA A 105 -3.67 -8.20 -6.33
N PRO A 106 -4.16 -9.13 -5.47
CA PRO A 106 -3.45 -10.39 -5.21
C PRO A 106 -3.29 -11.28 -6.46
N PRO A 107 -4.32 -11.51 -7.31
CA PRO A 107 -4.14 -12.20 -8.59
C PRO A 107 -3.12 -11.54 -9.52
N VAL A 108 -3.15 -10.21 -9.64
CA VAL A 108 -2.16 -9.49 -10.47
C VAL A 108 -0.75 -9.64 -9.88
N ALA A 109 -0.61 -9.53 -8.55
CA ALA A 109 0.66 -9.73 -7.87
C ALA A 109 1.20 -11.16 -8.04
N ALA A 110 0.34 -12.18 -7.97
CA ALA A 110 0.70 -13.58 -8.21
C ALA A 110 1.25 -13.81 -9.63
N VAL A 111 0.60 -13.25 -10.65
CA VAL A 111 1.08 -13.35 -12.04
C VAL A 111 2.42 -12.62 -12.20
N CYS A 112 2.56 -11.42 -11.62
CA CYS A 112 3.81 -10.67 -11.63
C CYS A 112 4.93 -11.40 -10.88
N GLY A 113 4.65 -12.00 -9.73
CA GLY A 113 5.60 -12.77 -8.92
C GLY A 113 6.05 -14.04 -9.64
N TRP A 114 5.13 -14.77 -10.26
CA TRP A 114 5.46 -15.92 -11.10
C TRP A 114 6.36 -15.54 -12.28
N TRP A 115 6.03 -14.46 -13.00
CA TRP A 115 6.78 -14.06 -14.18
C TRP A 115 8.14 -13.42 -13.84
N TRP A 116 8.19 -12.51 -12.86
CA TRP A 116 9.39 -11.71 -12.55
C TRP A 116 10.29 -12.36 -11.52
N LEU A 117 9.70 -12.94 -10.46
CA LEU A 117 10.43 -13.50 -9.33
C LEU A 117 10.59 -15.03 -9.43
N GLY A 118 9.89 -15.68 -10.36
CA GLY A 118 9.90 -17.13 -10.53
C GLY A 118 9.18 -17.88 -9.40
N GLU A 119 8.30 -17.19 -8.66
CA GLU A 119 7.53 -17.77 -7.57
C GLU A 119 6.55 -18.82 -8.10
N ARG A 120 6.41 -19.95 -7.39
CA ARG A 120 5.46 -21.00 -7.73
C ARG A 120 4.41 -21.09 -6.64
N LEU A 121 3.15 -20.88 -7.04
CA LEU A 121 1.99 -21.03 -6.18
C LEU A 121 1.45 -22.46 -6.32
N ASP A 122 1.13 -23.08 -5.19
CA ASP A 122 0.48 -24.39 -5.20
C ASP A 122 -1.02 -24.24 -5.48
N ALA A 123 -1.69 -25.34 -5.82
CA ALA A 123 -3.12 -25.36 -6.11
C ALA A 123 -3.96 -24.82 -4.94
N LEU A 124 -3.51 -25.03 -3.69
CA LEU A 124 -4.18 -24.52 -2.51
C LEU A 124 -4.10 -22.99 -2.43
N ASP A 125 -2.97 -22.38 -2.80
CA ASP A 125 -2.80 -20.92 -2.81
C ASP A 125 -3.73 -20.27 -3.84
N LEU A 126 -3.85 -20.91 -5.01
CA LEU A 126 -4.74 -20.45 -6.09
C LEU A 126 -6.22 -20.55 -5.68
N VAL A 127 -6.62 -21.64 -5.03
CA VAL A 127 -7.99 -21.79 -4.53
C VAL A 127 -8.27 -20.78 -3.41
N GLY A 128 -7.33 -20.59 -2.48
CA GLY A 128 -7.46 -19.61 -1.41
C GLY A 128 -7.58 -18.17 -1.92
N MET A 129 -6.95 -17.86 -3.05
CA MET A 129 -7.05 -16.54 -3.70
C MET A 129 -8.36 -16.35 -4.49
N ALA A 130 -8.93 -17.43 -5.01
CA ALA A 130 -10.15 -17.39 -5.82
C ALA A 130 -11.44 -17.32 -4.99
N LEU A 131 -11.40 -17.76 -3.73
CA LEU A 131 -12.51 -17.75 -2.77
C LEU A 131 -12.62 -16.41 -2.02
#